data_AF-A0A9P4HW33-F1
#
_entry.id   AF-A0A9P4HW33-F1
#
_cell.length_a   1.000
_cell.length_b   1.000
_cell.length_c   1.000
_cell.angle_alpha   90.00
_cell.angle_beta   90.00
_cell.angle_gamma   90.00
#
_symmetry.space_group_name_H-M   'P 1'
#
loop_
_entity.id
_entity.type
_entity.pdbx_description
1 polymer ?
#
loop_
_entity_poly.entity_id
_entity_poly.type
_entity_poly.pdbx_seq_one_letter_code
_entity_poly.pdbx_strand_id
1 'polypeptide(L)'
;MSLSRELAISAYRNLLRSTRIAFHGDVATLNAARAEVHKQFVAKRSLEPGSQESMDSLAYAAEVSKILRQNVVQGEQDRPGHYKLNIHEHTERGDNDSIKKGKGRNLKVNSLTGKCSDA
;
A
#
# COMPACT_ATOMS: atom_id res chain seq x y z
N MET A 1 2.80 -32.42 -1.02
CA MET A 1 3.31 -31.03 -1.12
C MET A 1 3.44 -30.49 0.30
N SER A 2 4.48 -29.73 0.63
CA SER A 2 4.64 -29.18 1.98
C SER A 2 3.76 -27.94 2.18
N LEU A 3 3.05 -27.87 3.31
CA LEU A 3 2.13 -26.79 3.67
C LEU A 3 2.78 -25.39 3.58
N SER A 4 4.04 -25.29 4.03
CA SER A 4 4.84 -24.05 4.00
C SER A 4 5.08 -23.53 2.58
N ARG A 5 5.29 -24.42 1.61
CA ARG A 5 5.50 -24.06 0.21
C ARG A 5 4.22 -23.55 -0.44
N GLU A 6 3.08 -24.12 -0.11
CA GLU A 6 1.78 -23.67 -0.60
C GLU A 6 1.44 -22.27 -0.10
N LEU A 7 1.71 -21.99 1.18
CA LEU A 7 1.55 -20.65 1.77
C LEU A 7 2.45 -19.62 1.07
N ALA A 8 3.70 -19.97 0.77
CA ALA A 8 4.61 -19.08 0.03
C ALA A 8 4.11 -18.75 -1.37
N ILE A 9 3.61 -19.74 -2.11
CA ILE A 9 3.03 -19.53 -3.44
C ILE A 9 1.77 -18.67 -3.36
N SER A 10 0.92 -18.89 -2.36
CA SER A 10 -0.29 -18.08 -2.14
C SER A 10 0.07 -16.62 -1.86
N ALA A 11 1.01 -16.36 -0.95
CA ALA A 11 1.49 -15.02 -0.63
C ALA A 11 2.07 -14.31 -1.86
N TYR A 12 2.91 -15.00 -2.63
CA TYR A 12 3.48 -14.48 -3.87
C TYR A 12 2.40 -14.05 -4.88
N ARG A 13 1.43 -14.93 -5.14
CA ARG A 13 0.32 -14.66 -6.06
C ARG A 13 -0.56 -13.51 -5.58
N ASN A 14 -0.83 -13.44 -4.27
CA ASN A 14 -1.61 -12.37 -3.69
C ASN A 14 -0.91 -11.01 -3.85
N LEU A 15 0.40 -10.97 -3.63
CA LEU A 15 1.18 -9.76 -3.79
C LEU A 15 1.22 -9.29 -5.25
N LEU A 16 1.44 -10.20 -6.22
CA LEU A 16 1.38 -9.87 -7.65
C LEU A 16 0.00 -9.40 -8.12
N ARG A 17 -1.08 -9.92 -7.52
CA ARG A 17 -2.44 -9.43 -7.79
C ARG A 17 -2.63 -8.02 -7.23
N SER A 18 -2.10 -7.78 -6.04
CA SER A 18 -2.17 -6.48 -5.37
C SER A 18 -1.43 -5.40 -6.16
N THR A 19 -0.23 -5.69 -6.69
CA THR A 19 0.50 -4.75 -7.57
C THR A 19 -0.26 -4.45 -8.85
N ARG A 20 -0.93 -5.44 -9.44
CA ARG A 20 -1.76 -5.24 -10.65
C ARG A 20 -2.94 -4.32 -10.40
N ILE A 21 -3.55 -4.40 -9.22
CA ILE A 21 -4.68 -3.54 -8.85
C ILE A 21 -4.18 -2.11 -8.59
N ALA A 22 -3.12 -1.96 -7.79
CA ALA A 22 -2.57 -0.66 -7.40
C ALA A 22 -2.03 0.16 -8.59
N PHE A 23 -1.38 -0.50 -9.54
CA PHE A 23 -0.69 0.12 -10.68
C PHE A 23 -1.40 -0.16 -12.01
N HIS A 24 -2.73 -0.24 -11.99
CA HIS A 24 -3.50 -0.45 -13.21
C HIS A 24 -3.34 0.75 -14.16
N GLY A 25 -2.92 0.49 -15.41
CA GLY A 25 -2.67 1.53 -16.41
C GLY A 25 -1.23 2.06 -16.44
N ASP A 26 -0.49 1.98 -15.32
CA ASP A 26 0.96 2.28 -15.31
C ASP A 26 1.79 1.00 -15.46
N VAL A 27 2.01 0.62 -16.73
CA VAL A 27 2.74 -0.58 -17.11
C VAL A 27 4.20 -0.55 -16.61
N ALA A 28 4.84 0.63 -16.59
CA ALA A 28 6.23 0.75 -16.17
C ALA A 28 6.37 0.46 -14.67
N THR A 29 5.57 1.12 -13.84
CA THR A 29 5.56 0.90 -12.39
C THR A 29 5.10 -0.52 -12.04
N LEU A 30 4.09 -1.05 -12.75
CA LEU A 30 3.65 -2.43 -12.56
C LEU A 30 4.77 -3.44 -12.82
N ASN A 31 5.54 -3.26 -13.89
CA ASN A 31 6.65 -4.16 -14.21
C ASN A 31 7.79 -4.04 -13.19
N ALA A 32 8.14 -2.83 -12.77
CA ALA A 32 9.13 -2.60 -11.71
C ALA A 32 8.72 -3.26 -10.39
N ALA A 33 7.46 -3.08 -9.98
CA ALA A 33 6.92 -3.70 -8.76
C ALA A 33 6.96 -5.24 -8.83
N ARG A 34 6.60 -5.83 -9.98
CA ARG A 34 6.70 -7.29 -10.20
C ARG A 34 8.13 -7.80 -10.11
N ALA A 35 9.08 -7.06 -10.70
CA ALA A 35 10.50 -7.43 -10.65
C ALA A 35 11.02 -7.39 -9.20
N GLU A 36 10.65 -6.38 -8.42
CA GLU A 36 11.05 -6.29 -7.02
C GLU A 36 10.42 -7.41 -6.18
N VAL A 37 9.14 -7.70 -6.37
CA VAL A 37 8.46 -8.84 -5.72
C VAL A 37 9.17 -10.15 -6.04
N HIS A 38 9.51 -10.40 -7.31
CA HIS A 38 10.27 -11.58 -7.69
C HIS A 38 11.65 -11.64 -7.02
N LYS A 39 12.41 -10.54 -7.06
CA LYS A 39 13.73 -10.42 -6.43
C LYS A 39 13.69 -10.74 -4.94
N GLN A 40 12.72 -10.19 -4.20
CA GLN A 40 12.58 -10.42 -2.76
C GLN A 40 12.26 -11.88 -2.43
N PHE A 41 11.39 -12.52 -3.22
CA PHE A 41 11.06 -13.94 -3.02
C PHE A 41 12.22 -14.87 -3.38
N VAL A 42 13.00 -14.54 -4.42
CA VAL A 42 14.20 -15.30 -4.78
C VAL A 42 15.28 -15.16 -3.71
N ALA A 43 15.52 -13.95 -3.20
CA ALA A 43 16.51 -13.71 -2.14
C ALA A 43 16.23 -14.51 -0.86
N LYS A 44 14.95 -14.79 -0.59
CA LYS A 44 14.49 -15.53 0.60
C LYS A 44 14.16 -17.00 0.31
N ARG A 45 14.45 -17.49 -0.89
CA ARG A 45 14.12 -18.87 -1.31
C ARG A 45 14.90 -19.94 -0.54
N SER A 46 16.08 -19.60 -0.03
CA SER A 46 16.93 -20.49 0.76
C SER A 46 16.51 -20.59 2.23
N LEU A 47 15.51 -19.84 2.67
CA LEU A 47 15.01 -19.93 4.04
C LEU A 47 14.38 -21.32 4.28
N GLU A 48 14.67 -21.89 5.43
CA GLU A 48 14.09 -23.17 5.84
C GLU A 48 12.55 -23.08 5.89
N PRO A 49 11.81 -23.99 5.23
CA PRO A 49 10.36 -23.93 5.20
C PRO A 49 9.77 -24.12 6.60
N GLY A 50 9.04 -23.11 7.09
CA GLY A 50 8.45 -23.14 8.44
C GLY A 50 9.39 -22.62 9.54
N SER A 51 10.57 -22.10 9.19
CA SER A 51 11.35 -21.28 10.11
C SER A 51 10.60 -19.99 10.46
N GLN A 52 10.95 -19.40 11.61
CA GLN A 52 10.39 -18.12 12.03
C GLN A 52 10.60 -17.03 10.96
N GLU A 53 11.82 -16.96 10.39
CA GLU A 53 12.16 -16.00 9.34
C GLU A 53 11.31 -16.16 8.07
N SER A 54 10.99 -17.41 7.71
CA SER A 54 10.10 -17.72 6.59
C SER A 54 8.69 -17.21 6.89
N MET A 55 8.17 -17.50 8.09
CA MET A 55 6.84 -17.07 8.50
C MET A 55 6.73 -15.54 8.56
N ASP A 56 7.72 -14.85 9.13
CA ASP A 56 7.77 -13.38 9.21
C ASP A 56 7.82 -12.76 7.81
N SER A 57 8.58 -13.36 6.89
CA SER A 57 8.63 -12.91 5.50
C SER A 57 7.29 -13.07 4.77
N LEU A 58 6.54 -14.13 5.07
CA LEU A 58 5.20 -14.35 4.53
C LEU A 58 4.19 -13.36 5.10
N ALA A 59 4.25 -13.09 6.41
CA ALA A 59 3.43 -12.09 7.07
C ALA A 59 3.68 -10.69 6.47
N TYR A 60 4.96 -10.33 6.31
CA TYR A 60 5.36 -9.09 5.66
C TYR A 60 4.80 -8.98 4.24
N ALA A 61 4.90 -10.03 3.42
CA ALA A 61 4.33 -10.03 2.07
C ALA A 61 2.80 -9.84 2.07
N ALA A 62 2.09 -10.38 3.05
CA ALA A 62 0.66 -10.19 3.22
C ALA A 62 0.31 -8.74 3.62
N GLU A 63 1.08 -8.13 4.51
CA GLU A 63 0.93 -6.72 4.89
C GLU A 63 1.17 -5.78 3.70
N VAL A 64 2.25 -6.00 2.94
CA VAL A 64 2.52 -5.22 1.73
C VAL A 64 1.38 -5.36 0.73
N SER A 65 0.84 -6.57 0.55
CA SER A 65 -0.34 -6.80 -0.31
C SER A 65 -1.54 -5.97 0.13
N LYS A 66 -1.79 -5.89 1.45
CA LYS A 66 -2.86 -5.09 2.04
C LYS A 66 -2.62 -3.60 1.77
N ILE A 67 -1.42 -3.09 2.04
CA ILE A 67 -1.06 -1.69 1.80
C ILE A 67 -1.23 -1.32 0.33
N LEU A 68 -0.75 -2.14 -0.59
CA LEU A 68 -0.89 -1.90 -2.03
C LEU A 68 -2.36 -1.82 -2.46
N ARG A 69 -3.24 -2.67 -1.91
CA ARG A 69 -4.66 -2.67 -2.29
C ARG A 69 -5.47 -1.59 -1.60
N GLN A 70 -5.10 -1.20 -0.38
CA GLN A 70 -5.97 -0.37 0.45
C GLN A 70 -5.50 1.08 0.50
N ASN A 71 -4.19 1.30 0.49
CA ASN A 71 -3.59 2.60 0.81
C ASN A 71 -2.90 3.26 -0.38
N VAL A 72 -2.54 2.49 -1.41
CA VAL A 72 -1.92 3.03 -2.63
C VAL A 72 -3.00 3.32 -3.66
N VAL A 73 -3.08 4.58 -4.09
CA VAL A 73 -3.92 5.02 -5.20
C VAL A 73 -3.06 5.70 -6.25
N GLN A 74 -3.33 5.40 -7.52
CA GLN A 74 -2.63 6.03 -8.62
C GLN A 74 -3.40 7.25 -9.12
N GLY A 75 -2.71 8.38 -9.23
CA GLY A 75 -3.23 9.56 -9.91
C GLY A 75 -2.95 9.48 -11.41
N GLU A 76 -3.97 9.63 -12.23
CA GLU A 76 -3.85 9.71 -13.69
C GLU A 76 -4.15 11.13 -14.14
N GLN A 77 -3.28 11.70 -14.96
CA GLN A 77 -3.49 13.04 -15.49
C GLN A 77 -4.52 12.99 -16.62
N ASP A 78 -5.69 13.56 -16.38
CA ASP A 78 -6.76 13.67 -17.38
C ASP A 78 -6.54 14.90 -18.27
N ARG A 79 -6.16 16.02 -17.66
CA ARG A 79 -5.86 17.30 -18.33
C ARG A 79 -4.63 17.95 -17.71
N PRO A 80 -3.95 18.89 -18.39
CA PRO A 80 -2.82 19.60 -17.81
C PRO A 80 -3.19 20.20 -16.44
N GLY A 81 -2.45 19.79 -15.39
CA GLY A 81 -2.72 20.20 -14.00
C GLY A 81 -3.91 19.52 -13.31
N HIS A 82 -4.65 18.63 -13.96
CA HIS A 82 -5.79 17.91 -13.39
C HIS A 82 -5.54 16.41 -13.32
N TYR A 83 -5.57 15.87 -12.10
CA TYR A 83 -5.34 14.45 -11.82
C TYR A 83 -6.59 13.81 -11.24
N LYS A 84 -6.95 12.65 -11.79
CA LYS A 84 -8.01 11.78 -11.28
C LYS A 84 -7.38 10.65 -10.47
N LEU A 85 -7.86 10.44 -9.25
CA LEU A 85 -7.42 9.30 -8.43
C LEU A 85 -8.20 8.04 -8.80
N ASN A 86 -7.48 6.97 -9.08
CA ASN A 86 -8.04 5.66 -9.37
C ASN A 86 -8.35 4.92 -8.05
N ILE A 87 -9.42 5.36 -7.38
CA ILE A 87 -9.97 4.72 -6.17
C ILE A 87 -10.81 3.51 -6.58
N HIS A 88 -10.54 2.34 -6.00
CA HIS A 88 -11.26 1.10 -6.29
C HIS A 88 -11.91 0.51 -5.03
N GLU A 89 -12.69 -0.57 -5.19
CA GLU A 89 -13.52 -1.16 -4.12
C GLU A 89 -12.77 -1.64 -2.87
N HIS A 90 -11.45 -1.81 -2.95
CA HIS A 90 -10.63 -2.23 -1.81
C HIS A 90 -9.84 -1.08 -1.19
N THR A 91 -9.83 0.09 -1.81
CA THR A 91 -9.18 1.27 -1.23
C THR A 91 -9.89 1.61 0.07
N GLU A 92 -9.13 1.70 1.15
CA GLU A 92 -9.70 2.11 2.43
C GLU A 92 -10.10 3.58 2.33
N ARG A 93 -11.39 3.84 2.49
CA ARG A 93 -11.93 5.20 2.55
C ARG A 93 -12.10 5.53 4.02
N GLY A 94 -11.27 6.42 4.53
CA GLY A 94 -11.45 6.94 5.88
C GLY A 94 -12.84 7.58 6.01
N ASP A 95 -13.64 7.10 6.96
CA ASP A 95 -14.89 7.78 7.33
C ASP A 95 -14.54 9.03 8.15
N ASN A 96 -14.63 10.19 7.49
CA ASN A 96 -14.37 11.49 8.11
C ASN A 96 -15.33 11.80 9.27
N ASP A 97 -16.46 11.09 9.41
CA ASP A 97 -17.40 11.30 10.52
C ASP A 97 -16.88 10.76 11.86
N SER A 98 -15.95 9.80 11.84
CA SER A 98 -15.31 9.29 13.05
C SER A 98 -14.29 10.28 13.65
N ILE A 99 -13.62 11.09 12.81
CA ILE A 99 -12.71 12.16 13.24
C ILE A 99 -13.49 13.30 13.91
N LYS A 100 -14.68 13.65 13.39
CA LYS A 100 -15.53 14.70 13.98
C LYS A 100 -16.10 14.31 15.36
N LYS A 101 -16.26 13.02 15.64
CA LYS A 101 -16.73 12.51 16.95
C LYS A 101 -15.60 12.37 17.98
N GLY A 102 -14.34 12.58 17.56
CA GLY A 102 -13.15 12.53 18.40
C GLY A 102 -12.85 13.85 19.11
N LYS A 103 -13.51 14.07 20.27
CA LYS A 103 -13.12 14.99 21.36
C LYS A 103 -12.95 16.47 20.99
N GLY A 104 -13.89 17.27 21.48
CA GLY A 104 -13.65 18.67 21.84
C GLY A 104 -12.52 18.79 22.87
N ARG A 105 -11.27 18.76 22.41
CA ARG A 105 -10.18 19.43 23.10
C ARG A 105 -10.29 20.88 22.69
N ASN A 106 -10.70 21.73 23.64
CA ASN A 106 -10.55 23.17 23.54
C ASN A 106 -9.09 23.49 23.26
N LEU A 107 -8.72 23.54 21.97
CA LEU A 107 -7.51 24.17 21.51
C LEU A 107 -7.72 25.65 21.82
N LYS A 108 -7.15 26.12 22.92
CA LYS A 108 -6.93 27.55 23.12
C LYS A 108 -6.06 28.01 21.96
N VAL A 109 -6.68 28.53 20.91
CA VAL A 109 -6.02 29.32 19.88
C VAL A 109 -5.41 30.49 20.63
N ASN A 110 -4.11 30.40 20.89
CA ASN A 110 -3.34 31.58 21.20
C ASN A 110 -3.09 32.24 19.84
N SER A 111 -3.71 33.39 19.63
CA SER A 111 -3.59 34.20 18.43
C SER A 111 -2.13 34.58 18.21
N LEU A 112 -1.43 33.81 17.37
CA LEU A 112 -0.17 34.24 16.75
C LEU A 112 -0.50 34.65 15.32
N THR A 113 -0.69 35.95 15.17
CA THR A 113 -0.82 36.67 13.91
C THR A 113 0.49 36.56 13.11
N GLY A 114 0.64 35.49 12.35
CA GLY A 114 1.65 35.39 11.29
C GLY A 114 1.05 35.81 9.96
N LYS A 115 1.28 37.06 9.54
CA LYS A 115 1.01 37.53 8.17
C LYS A 115 1.89 36.73 7.20
N CYS A 116 1.29 35.99 6.28
CA CYS A 116 1.99 35.53 5.08
C CYS A 116 2.02 36.71 4.10
N SER A 117 3.22 37.24 3.85
CA SER A 117 3.46 38.22 2.80
C SER A 117 3.71 37.44 1.50
N ASP A 118 2.94 37.77 0.47
CA ASP A 118 3.11 37.31 -0.90
C ASP A 118 4.50 37.71 -1.46
N ALA A 119 5.08 36.84 -2.27
CA ALA A 119 6.21 37.14 -3.16
C ALA A 119 5.79 36.87 -4.61
#